data_AF-A0A2N0Q0V3-F1
#
_entry.id   AF-A0A2N0Q0V3-F1
#
_cell.length_a   1.000
_cell.length_b   1.000
_cell.length_c   1.000
_cell.angle_alpha   90.00
_cell.angle_beta   90.00
_cell.angle_gamma   90.00
#
_symmetry.space_group_name_H-M   'P 1'
#
loop_
_entity.id
_entity.type
_entity.pdbx_description
1 polymer ?
#
loop_
_entity_poly.entity_id
_entity_poly.type
_entity_poly.pdbx_seq_one_letter_code
_entity_poly.pdbx_strand_id
1 'polypeptide(L)'
;MVDISLNCLHIQEGYENYEFTLITNTENSVEKFKKDIKEKSTGAEEDIFNDIEADQLTLWQVRVDYSEEKEFSSFTSDSKNLKKLEGIIGDYWTEQPPKEFVHVIVFVPYLTILRMLDSLTILSQAVAFEDYTNISLQQLYNEQSIKQGNILFYNRTYKDVEFAHKCKIKDIYNIRKLSVIFTFADNKEMLMSFDSLTELELYILKSNDRFKNIKRATGSAYNWFFIIDKDVNKGSITELRKQYVKNKINPTDIEKEEKEEAENKKNINMDPVKLGDRVIFPVRDSIRFKLLNKAKNELLKIYDKKIPFFCVIEALVDDKEVLVAFVDQPEGTPVHLPAEFESFPVLISYEALELFHRSYHKDLIPGISIGKQDESLNAITLGALFQNTAVSNKTFILTAKHSVGKEDEKVVQPETLDEVNATKATRYNFIGADSACHYLDYAFCEVVKDREIPESPNVPFGQHIQIRSIKTSVNNSDEFVYVKKVGRTTFLREGLIQDMWVPFYPPIVKRKGRKEPKERSQRFALLVFGINKQTFSERGDSGAAVFDDDGKLWGIVIAGMRRVSYVIPIHLILDDVKERFNVIFTLKNEPEEKEPEEKELN
;
A
#
# COMPACT_ATOMS: atom_id res chain seq x y z
N MET A 1 -8.64 -53.34 -4.23
CA MET A 1 -9.66 -52.27 -4.26
C MET A 1 -10.45 -52.42 -2.99
N VAL A 2 -10.33 -51.44 -2.11
CA VAL A 2 -10.95 -51.49 -0.78
C VAL A 2 -11.46 -50.10 -0.47
N ASP A 3 -12.63 -50.01 0.13
CA ASP A 3 -13.11 -48.75 0.69
C ASP A 3 -12.29 -48.44 1.93
N ILE A 4 -11.69 -47.25 1.96
CA ILE A 4 -10.88 -46.79 3.08
C ILE A 4 -11.59 -45.63 3.79
N SER A 5 -11.53 -45.64 5.12
CA SER A 5 -12.04 -44.57 5.96
C SER A 5 -10.93 -43.58 6.25
N LEU A 6 -11.16 -42.30 5.95
CA LEU A 6 -10.19 -41.22 6.09
C LEU A 6 -10.72 -40.20 7.09
N ASN A 7 -9.89 -39.81 8.05
CA ASN A 7 -10.20 -38.72 8.98
C ASN A 7 -9.63 -37.41 8.41
N CYS A 8 -10.52 -36.48 8.09
CA CYS A 8 -10.19 -35.21 7.48
C CYS A 8 -10.26 -34.13 8.56
N LEU A 9 -9.17 -33.37 8.70
CA LEU A 9 -9.10 -32.22 9.60
C LEU A 9 -9.05 -30.95 8.76
N HIS A 10 -10.06 -30.11 8.91
CA HIS A 10 -10.11 -28.79 8.29
C HIS A 10 -9.59 -27.75 9.28
N ILE A 11 -8.51 -27.06 8.89
CA ILE A 11 -7.86 -26.03 9.71
C ILE A 11 -8.26 -24.66 9.15
N GLN A 12 -8.97 -23.87 9.94
CA GLN A 12 -9.49 -22.55 9.56
C GLN A 12 -8.96 -21.46 10.50
N GLU A 13 -8.39 -20.39 9.95
CA GLU A 13 -7.96 -19.25 10.76
C GLU A 13 -9.17 -18.54 11.40
N GLY A 14 -9.18 -18.47 12.73
CA GLY A 14 -10.18 -17.74 13.52
C GLY A 14 -11.45 -18.52 13.88
N TYR A 15 -11.53 -19.82 13.57
CA TYR A 15 -12.65 -20.71 13.89
C TYR A 15 -12.15 -22.03 14.50
N GLU A 16 -13.05 -22.81 15.11
CA GLU A 16 -12.70 -24.14 15.64
C GLU A 16 -12.40 -25.11 14.48
N ASN A 17 -11.36 -25.94 14.66
CA ASN A 17 -11.00 -26.96 13.68
C ASN A 17 -12.16 -27.95 13.52
N TYR A 18 -12.50 -28.27 12.27
CA TYR A 18 -13.62 -29.16 11.97
C TYR A 18 -13.09 -30.51 11.50
N GLU A 19 -13.42 -31.57 12.24
CA GLU A 19 -13.04 -32.93 11.91
C GLU A 19 -14.24 -33.71 11.37
N PHE A 20 -14.03 -34.47 10.29
CA PHE A 20 -15.05 -35.34 9.74
C PHE A 20 -14.42 -36.57 9.07
N THR A 21 -15.17 -37.66 9.06
CA THR A 21 -14.72 -38.92 8.44
C THR A 21 -15.36 -39.11 7.07
N LEU A 22 -14.55 -39.45 6.08
CA LEU A 22 -14.98 -39.72 4.71
C LEU A 22 -14.55 -41.13 4.28
N ILE A 23 -15.49 -41.90 3.76
CA ILE A 23 -15.22 -43.21 3.17
C ILE A 23 -15.03 -42.98 1.68
N THR A 24 -13.88 -43.39 1.15
CA THR A 24 -13.62 -43.31 -0.29
C THR A 24 -13.03 -44.62 -0.80
N ASN A 25 -13.30 -44.94 -2.06
CA ASN A 25 -12.71 -46.10 -2.69
C ASN A 25 -11.30 -45.77 -3.20
N THR A 26 -10.35 -46.67 -2.99
CA THR A 26 -8.96 -46.52 -3.48
C THR A 26 -8.81 -46.33 -4.99
N GLU A 27 -9.85 -46.57 -5.79
CA GLU A 27 -9.87 -46.30 -7.24
C GLU A 27 -10.35 -44.90 -7.62
N ASN A 28 -10.92 -44.14 -6.68
CA ASN A 28 -11.42 -42.81 -6.95
C ASN A 28 -10.26 -41.85 -7.27
N SER A 29 -10.46 -41.00 -8.28
CA SER A 29 -9.49 -39.94 -8.58
C SER A 29 -9.42 -38.93 -7.43
N VAL A 30 -8.27 -38.26 -7.30
CA VAL A 30 -8.09 -37.17 -6.32
C VAL A 30 -9.15 -36.08 -6.51
N GLU A 31 -9.53 -35.78 -7.75
CA GLU A 31 -10.61 -34.83 -8.07
C GLU A 31 -11.97 -35.27 -7.54
N LYS A 32 -12.31 -36.56 -7.69
CA LYS A 32 -13.54 -37.13 -7.13
C LYS A 32 -13.51 -37.08 -5.61
N PHE A 33 -12.37 -37.39 -5.00
CA PHE A 33 -12.21 -37.31 -3.55
C PHE A 33 -12.36 -35.88 -3.01
N LYS A 34 -11.79 -34.87 -3.70
CA LYS A 34 -12.01 -33.45 -3.38
C LYS A 34 -13.49 -33.04 -3.50
N LYS A 35 -14.20 -33.58 -4.49
CA LYS A 35 -15.64 -33.35 -4.67
C LYS A 35 -16.47 -33.98 -3.55
N ASP A 36 -16.14 -35.21 -3.16
CA ASP A 36 -16.79 -35.91 -2.06
C ASP A 36 -16.60 -35.15 -0.73
N ILE A 37 -15.40 -34.57 -0.50
CA ILE A 37 -15.12 -33.67 0.64
C ILE A 37 -16.07 -32.48 0.64
N LYS A 38 -16.20 -31.77 -0.50
CA LYS A 38 -17.08 -30.60 -0.62
C LYS A 38 -18.55 -30.95 -0.35
N GLU A 39 -19.05 -32.03 -0.96
CA GLU A 39 -20.44 -32.47 -0.81
C GLU A 39 -20.80 -32.84 0.64
N LYS A 40 -19.85 -33.45 1.38
CA LYS A 40 -20.06 -33.79 2.79
C LYS A 40 -20.10 -32.58 3.72
N SER A 41 -19.53 -31.46 3.30
CA SER A 41 -19.47 -30.22 4.08
C SER A 41 -20.65 -29.26 3.82
N THR A 42 -21.40 -29.44 2.72
CA THR A 42 -22.61 -28.66 2.34
C THR A 42 -23.88 -28.98 3.16
N GLY A 43 -23.73 -29.39 4.43
CA GLY A 43 -24.87 -29.80 5.28
C GLY A 43 -24.71 -29.54 6.78
N ALA A 44 -23.61 -28.91 7.21
CA ALA A 44 -23.43 -28.41 8.57
C ALA A 44 -24.01 -26.98 8.69
N GLU A 45 -24.36 -26.53 9.90
CA GLU A 45 -25.02 -25.23 10.17
C GLU A 45 -24.25 -23.99 9.67
N GLU A 46 -23.01 -24.15 9.20
CA GLU A 46 -22.27 -23.18 8.41
C GLU A 46 -21.88 -23.82 7.08
N ASP A 47 -22.23 -23.17 5.97
CA ASP A 47 -21.99 -23.68 4.62
C ASP A 47 -20.54 -23.38 4.19
N ILE A 48 -19.59 -24.16 4.73
CA ILE A 48 -18.14 -23.84 4.78
C ILE A 48 -17.47 -23.78 3.39
N PHE A 49 -18.05 -24.40 2.35
CA PHE A 49 -17.44 -24.56 1.02
C PHE A 49 -18.23 -23.96 -0.16
N ASN A 50 -19.24 -23.11 0.09
CA ASN A 50 -20.11 -22.60 -0.98
C ASN A 50 -19.36 -21.84 -2.08
N ASP A 51 -18.26 -21.16 -1.74
CA ASP A 51 -17.53 -20.28 -2.66
C ASP A 51 -16.24 -20.89 -3.25
N ILE A 52 -16.02 -22.20 -3.06
CA ILE A 52 -14.75 -22.87 -3.44
C ILE A 52 -15.04 -23.99 -4.44
N GLU A 53 -14.43 -23.98 -5.62
CA GLU A 53 -14.48 -25.13 -6.53
C GLU A 53 -13.64 -26.29 -5.99
N ALA A 54 -14.10 -27.53 -6.16
CA ALA A 54 -13.48 -28.70 -5.54
C ALA A 54 -11.99 -28.85 -5.93
N ASP A 55 -11.59 -28.41 -7.11
CA ASP A 55 -10.21 -28.42 -7.60
C ASP A 55 -9.26 -27.52 -6.80
N GLN A 56 -9.78 -26.48 -6.12
CA GLN A 56 -9.03 -25.51 -5.33
C GLN A 56 -8.58 -26.01 -3.95
N LEU A 57 -9.07 -27.18 -3.51
CA LEU A 57 -8.63 -27.80 -2.26
C LEU A 57 -7.19 -28.29 -2.37
N THR A 58 -6.31 -27.91 -1.44
CA THR A 58 -4.98 -28.55 -1.31
C THR A 58 -5.08 -29.63 -0.24
N LEU A 59 -4.81 -30.88 -0.63
CA LEU A 59 -4.85 -32.03 0.26
C LEU A 59 -3.44 -32.39 0.68
N TRP A 60 -3.21 -32.50 1.99
CA TRP A 60 -1.95 -32.96 2.55
C TRP A 60 -2.19 -34.27 3.28
N GLN A 61 -1.47 -35.32 2.90
CA GLN A 61 -1.54 -36.60 3.59
C GLN A 61 -0.69 -36.53 4.86
N VAL A 62 -1.29 -36.81 6.01
CA VAL A 62 -0.62 -36.86 7.32
C VAL A 62 -0.92 -38.22 7.96
N ARG A 63 0.06 -38.85 8.60
CA ARG A 63 -0.15 -40.07 9.41
C ARG A 63 0.19 -39.72 10.85
N VAL A 64 -0.74 -39.96 11.76
CA VAL A 64 -0.61 -39.66 13.20
C VAL A 64 -0.74 -40.97 13.94
N ASP A 65 0.17 -41.24 14.87
CA ASP A 65 0.08 -42.42 15.74
C ASP A 65 -0.89 -42.13 16.90
N TYR A 66 -1.74 -43.10 17.26
CA TYR A 66 -2.87 -42.89 18.18
C TYR A 66 -2.43 -42.62 19.64
N SER A 67 -1.12 -42.65 19.92
CA SER A 67 -0.59 -42.33 21.25
C SER A 67 -0.58 -40.84 21.59
N GLU A 68 -0.90 -39.94 20.64
CA GLU A 68 -0.78 -38.47 20.83
C GLU A 68 -2.03 -37.67 20.42
N GLU A 69 -3.24 -38.21 20.62
CA GLU A 69 -4.53 -37.52 20.41
C GLU A 69 -4.64 -36.10 21.04
N LYS A 70 -3.86 -35.85 22.11
CA LYS A 70 -3.85 -34.57 22.82
C LYS A 70 -2.98 -33.49 22.17
N GLU A 71 -1.98 -33.83 21.35
CA GLU A 71 -1.19 -32.81 20.67
C GLU A 71 -1.92 -32.29 19.42
N PHE A 72 -2.62 -33.14 18.68
CA PHE A 72 -3.34 -32.77 17.45
C PHE A 72 -4.54 -31.84 17.66
N SER A 73 -5.31 -32.06 18.73
CA SER A 73 -6.44 -31.21 19.11
C SER A 73 -6.03 -29.81 19.61
N SER A 74 -4.73 -29.59 19.88
CA SER A 74 -4.18 -28.34 20.41
C SER A 74 -3.50 -27.44 19.36
N PHE A 75 -3.48 -27.85 18.09
CA PHE A 75 -2.80 -27.10 17.02
C PHE A 75 -3.54 -25.79 16.67
N THR A 76 -2.85 -24.67 16.85
CA THR A 76 -3.27 -23.33 16.41
C THR A 76 -2.46 -22.87 15.18
N SER A 77 -3.02 -21.96 14.38
CA SER A 77 -2.45 -21.42 13.14
C SER A 77 -1.25 -20.48 13.31
N ASP A 78 -0.61 -20.44 14.48
CA ASP A 78 0.58 -19.61 14.69
C ASP A 78 1.79 -20.16 13.89
N SER A 79 2.58 -19.26 13.31
CA SER A 79 3.75 -19.56 12.47
C SER A 79 4.79 -20.48 13.13
N LYS A 80 4.83 -20.53 14.47
CA LYS A 80 5.66 -21.47 15.26
C LYS A 80 5.18 -22.94 15.17
N ASN A 81 3.89 -23.19 15.02
CA ASN A 81 3.32 -24.53 14.90
C ASN A 81 3.33 -25.05 13.46
N LEU A 82 3.27 -24.14 12.47
CA LEU A 82 3.48 -24.46 11.05
C LEU A 82 4.91 -24.95 10.75
N LYS A 83 5.94 -24.36 11.38
CA LYS A 83 7.32 -24.86 11.31
C LYS A 83 7.51 -26.23 11.98
N LYS A 84 6.73 -26.55 13.01
CA LYS A 84 6.68 -27.90 13.61
C LYS A 84 6.12 -28.93 12.63
N LEU A 85 5.09 -28.57 11.84
CA LEU A 85 4.57 -29.40 10.76
C LEU A 85 5.59 -29.56 9.61
N GLU A 86 6.29 -28.50 9.20
CA GLU A 86 7.35 -28.59 8.17
C GLU A 86 8.52 -29.50 8.58
N GLY A 87 8.89 -29.52 9.86
CA GLY A 87 9.94 -30.40 10.38
C GLY A 87 9.54 -31.88 10.51
N ILE A 88 8.25 -32.20 10.54
CA ILE A 88 7.73 -33.58 10.65
C ILE A 88 7.57 -34.24 9.27
N ILE A 89 7.52 -33.45 8.19
CA ILE A 89 7.17 -33.91 6.84
C ILE A 89 8.37 -34.49 6.06
N GLY A 90 9.62 -34.29 6.51
CA GLY A 90 10.82 -34.66 5.74
C GLY A 90 11.62 -35.90 6.18
N ASP A 91 11.69 -36.21 7.48
CA ASP A 91 12.86 -36.92 8.02
C ASP A 91 12.67 -38.38 8.47
N TYR A 92 11.53 -39.01 8.21
CA TYR A 92 11.35 -40.44 8.46
C TYR A 92 10.58 -40.99 7.24
N TRP A 93 11.06 -41.92 6.41
CA TRP A 93 11.42 -43.31 6.75
C TRP A 93 12.09 -44.02 5.55
N THR A 94 12.92 -45.03 5.86
CA THR A 94 13.43 -46.06 4.93
C THR A 94 12.58 -47.34 4.86
N GLU A 95 11.51 -47.50 5.66
CA GLU A 95 10.48 -48.55 5.50
C GLU A 95 9.07 -47.97 5.77
N GLN A 96 8.06 -48.42 5.01
CA GLN A 96 6.71 -47.86 5.06
C GLN A 96 5.84 -48.41 6.22
N PRO A 97 4.98 -47.58 6.85
CA PRO A 97 4.09 -48.04 7.92
C PRO A 97 2.76 -48.69 7.44
N PRO A 98 2.09 -49.49 8.30
CA PRO A 98 0.91 -50.31 7.97
C PRO A 98 -0.36 -49.50 7.62
N LYS A 99 -1.34 -50.19 7.02
CA LYS A 99 -2.42 -49.67 6.17
C LYS A 99 -3.63 -48.99 6.84
N GLU A 100 -3.72 -48.91 8.16
CA GLU A 100 -5.07 -48.79 8.75
C GLU A 100 -5.65 -47.39 8.91
N PHE A 101 -4.90 -46.27 8.93
CA PHE A 101 -5.54 -44.95 8.86
C PHE A 101 -4.67 -43.90 8.16
N VAL A 102 -5.29 -43.11 7.28
CA VAL A 102 -4.67 -41.97 6.58
C VAL A 102 -5.44 -40.70 6.99
N HIS A 103 -4.76 -39.73 7.59
CA HIS A 103 -5.32 -38.42 7.92
C HIS A 103 -5.04 -37.46 6.76
N VAL A 104 -6.00 -36.60 6.43
CA VAL A 104 -5.84 -35.61 5.34
C VAL A 104 -6.10 -34.21 5.90
N ILE A 105 -5.07 -33.36 5.90
CA ILE A 105 -5.23 -31.94 6.18
C ILE A 105 -5.69 -31.27 4.90
N VAL A 106 -6.86 -30.64 4.96
CA VAL A 106 -7.41 -29.84 3.86
C VAL A 106 -7.05 -28.39 4.14
N PHE A 107 -6.12 -27.84 3.36
CA PHE A 107 -5.67 -26.46 3.48
C PHE A 107 -6.02 -25.69 2.20
N VAL A 108 -6.55 -24.47 2.33
CA VAL A 108 -6.95 -23.64 1.18
C VAL A 108 -6.20 -22.31 1.22
N PRO A 109 -4.98 -22.23 0.65
CA PRO A 109 -4.16 -21.00 0.66
C PRO A 109 -4.87 -19.80 0.00
N TYR A 110 -5.75 -20.10 -0.97
CA TYR A 110 -6.46 -19.10 -1.76
C TYR A 110 -7.57 -18.39 -0.96
N LEU A 111 -8.06 -19.02 0.11
CA LEU A 111 -9.17 -18.50 0.94
C LEU A 111 -8.71 -17.48 1.97
N THR A 112 -7.50 -17.62 2.51
CA THR A 112 -6.88 -16.57 3.35
C THR A 112 -6.66 -15.29 2.54
N ILE A 113 -6.23 -15.43 1.28
CA ILE A 113 -6.05 -14.31 0.36
C ILE A 113 -7.41 -13.74 -0.10
N LEU A 114 -8.39 -14.58 -0.44
CA LEU A 114 -9.72 -14.14 -0.84
C LEU A 114 -10.53 -13.54 0.31
N ARG A 115 -10.40 -13.99 1.56
CA ARG A 115 -11.10 -13.39 2.72
C ARG A 115 -10.40 -12.15 3.28
N MET A 116 -9.07 -12.03 3.15
CA MET A 116 -8.39 -10.74 3.30
C MET A 116 -8.83 -9.77 2.19
N LEU A 117 -8.99 -10.27 0.97
CA LEU A 117 -9.57 -9.51 -0.12
C LEU A 117 -11.03 -9.16 0.19
N ASP A 118 -11.92 -10.04 0.64
CA ASP A 118 -13.33 -9.75 0.98
C ASP A 118 -13.49 -8.84 2.19
N SER A 119 -12.58 -8.90 3.16
CA SER A 119 -12.50 -7.89 4.21
C SER A 119 -12.14 -6.50 3.62
N LEU A 120 -11.39 -6.46 2.51
CA LEU A 120 -11.10 -5.26 1.71
C LEU A 120 -12.16 -5.00 0.61
N THR A 121 -12.92 -6.00 0.16
CA THR A 121 -13.92 -5.90 -0.90
C THR A 121 -15.26 -5.46 -0.32
N ILE A 122 -15.62 -5.87 0.90
CA ILE A 122 -16.71 -5.29 1.72
C ILE A 122 -16.43 -3.81 2.00
N LEU A 123 -15.16 -3.43 2.14
CA LEU A 123 -14.67 -2.04 2.17
C LEU A 123 -14.73 -1.31 0.80
N SER A 124 -15.05 -2.03 -0.30
CA SER A 124 -15.05 -1.50 -1.67
C SER A 124 -16.37 -1.64 -2.42
N GLN A 125 -17.30 -2.49 -1.98
CA GLN A 125 -18.65 -2.64 -2.53
C GLN A 125 -19.69 -1.76 -1.81
N ALA A 126 -19.32 -1.09 -0.72
CA ALA A 126 -20.11 -0.03 -0.08
C ALA A 126 -20.16 1.29 -0.91
N VAL A 127 -20.00 1.23 -2.22
CA VAL A 127 -19.99 2.40 -3.13
C VAL A 127 -21.40 2.77 -3.63
N ALA A 128 -22.46 2.10 -3.17
CA ALA A 128 -23.83 2.37 -3.65
C ALA A 128 -24.90 2.62 -2.58
N PHE A 129 -24.57 2.68 -1.29
CA PHE A 129 -25.54 3.10 -0.26
C PHE A 129 -24.89 4.06 0.72
N GLU A 130 -25.55 5.19 0.96
CA GLU A 130 -25.26 6.28 1.89
C GLU A 130 -24.39 5.88 3.12
N ASP A 131 -23.07 5.79 2.96
CA ASP A 131 -22.20 5.18 3.96
C ASP A 131 -21.72 6.20 5.01
N TYR A 132 -22.59 6.44 5.99
CA TYR A 132 -22.31 7.23 7.18
C TYR A 132 -21.17 6.64 8.05
N THR A 133 -20.72 5.39 7.81
CA THR A 133 -19.67 4.75 8.63
C THR A 133 -18.26 5.26 8.32
N ASN A 134 -18.05 5.87 7.14
CA ASN A 134 -16.78 6.48 6.72
C ASN A 134 -16.51 7.87 7.33
N ILE A 135 -17.50 8.49 7.98
CA ILE A 135 -17.33 9.81 8.59
C ILE A 135 -16.48 9.68 9.86
N SER A 136 -15.26 10.20 9.85
CA SER A 136 -14.35 10.06 11.00
C SER A 136 -14.81 10.89 12.21
N LEU A 137 -14.34 10.53 13.41
CA LEU A 137 -14.60 11.30 14.63
C LEU A 137 -14.01 12.72 14.52
N GLN A 138 -12.85 12.84 13.87
CA GLN A 138 -12.19 14.10 13.57
C GLN A 138 -13.04 14.97 12.62
N GLN A 139 -13.69 14.37 11.63
CA GLN A 139 -14.55 15.11 10.70
C GLN A 139 -15.77 15.71 11.40
N LEU A 140 -16.42 14.96 12.30
CA LEU A 140 -17.51 15.49 13.13
C LEU A 140 -17.05 16.62 14.07
N TYR A 141 -15.80 16.54 14.54
CA TYR A 141 -15.19 17.57 15.40
C TYR A 141 -14.84 18.85 14.63
N ASN A 142 -14.20 18.71 13.47
CA ASN A 142 -13.84 19.83 12.59
C ASN A 142 -15.07 20.59 12.10
N GLU A 143 -16.16 19.88 11.80
CA GLU A 143 -17.42 20.48 11.35
C GLU A 143 -18.37 20.83 12.51
N GLN A 144 -17.85 20.90 13.75
CA GLN A 144 -18.54 21.38 14.95
C GLN A 144 -19.81 20.60 15.35
N SER A 145 -20.01 19.40 14.78
CA SER A 145 -21.06 18.47 15.22
C SER A 145 -20.73 17.83 16.57
N ILE A 146 -19.44 17.76 16.88
CA ILE A 146 -18.86 17.50 18.21
C ILE A 146 -17.86 18.63 18.47
N LYS A 147 -17.68 19.06 19.70
CA LYS A 147 -16.74 20.14 20.04
C LYS A 147 -16.05 19.91 21.38
N GLN A 148 -14.96 20.65 21.58
CA GLN A 148 -14.30 20.72 22.88
C GLN A 148 -15.31 21.07 23.98
N GLY A 149 -15.22 20.34 25.09
CA GLY A 149 -16.08 20.49 26.25
C GLY A 149 -17.40 19.73 26.19
N ASN A 150 -17.75 19.10 25.06
CA ASN A 150 -18.87 18.15 25.03
C ASN A 150 -18.62 16.97 25.97
N ILE A 151 -19.70 16.45 26.56
CA ILE A 151 -19.65 15.25 27.38
C ILE A 151 -19.87 14.04 26.46
N LEU A 152 -18.91 13.14 26.45
CA LEU A 152 -18.98 11.84 25.84
C LEU A 152 -19.50 10.85 26.87
N PHE A 153 -20.74 10.41 26.69
CA PHE A 153 -21.44 9.49 27.58
C PHE A 153 -21.46 8.09 26.98
N TYR A 154 -20.73 7.17 27.59
CA TYR A 154 -20.80 5.75 27.29
C TYR A 154 -21.95 5.12 28.05
N ASN A 155 -22.87 4.48 27.32
CA ASN A 155 -23.99 3.74 27.90
C ASN A 155 -24.18 2.42 27.17
N ARG A 156 -23.93 1.31 27.87
CA ARG A 156 -24.02 -0.03 27.30
C ARG A 156 -24.28 -1.10 28.36
N THR A 157 -25.18 -2.03 28.08
CA THR A 157 -25.25 -3.32 28.77
C THR A 157 -24.37 -4.33 28.03
N TYR A 158 -23.35 -4.87 28.69
CA TYR A 158 -22.43 -5.86 28.13
C TYR A 158 -22.43 -7.13 28.98
N LYS A 159 -22.86 -8.26 28.38
CA LYS A 159 -22.98 -9.57 29.06
C LYS A 159 -23.66 -9.45 30.44
N ASP A 160 -24.82 -8.80 30.43
CA ASP A 160 -25.69 -8.58 31.60
C ASP A 160 -25.16 -7.63 32.68
N VAL A 161 -24.12 -6.83 32.36
CA VAL A 161 -23.58 -5.79 33.23
C VAL A 161 -23.78 -4.42 32.58
N GLU A 162 -24.38 -3.49 33.31
CA GLU A 162 -24.59 -2.11 32.84
C GLU A 162 -23.35 -1.25 33.08
N PHE A 163 -22.96 -0.48 32.06
CA PHE A 163 -21.89 0.50 32.12
C PHE A 163 -22.43 1.87 31.73
N ALA A 164 -22.26 2.83 32.63
CA ALA A 164 -22.60 4.24 32.42
C ALA A 164 -21.40 5.11 32.83
N HIS A 165 -20.70 5.70 31.86
CA HIS A 165 -19.51 6.53 32.12
C HIS A 165 -19.55 7.83 31.33
N LYS A 166 -19.17 8.94 31.97
CA LYS A 166 -19.08 10.27 31.35
C LYS A 166 -17.64 10.73 31.34
N CYS A 167 -17.17 11.25 30.22
CA CYS A 167 -15.91 11.96 30.11
C CYS A 167 -16.09 13.22 29.26
N LYS A 168 -15.25 14.23 29.46
CA LYS A 168 -15.32 15.49 28.73
C LYS A 168 -14.31 15.48 27.59
N ILE A 169 -14.74 15.82 26.39
CA ILE A 169 -13.86 15.90 25.22
C ILE A 169 -12.94 17.11 25.40
N LYS A 170 -11.62 16.87 25.40
CA LYS A 170 -10.64 17.95 25.40
C LYS A 170 -10.26 18.32 23.98
N ASP A 171 -9.85 17.33 23.19
CA ASP A 171 -9.39 17.53 21.81
C ASP A 171 -9.42 16.21 21.02
N ILE A 172 -9.36 16.30 19.68
CA ILE A 172 -9.27 15.16 18.76
C ILE A 172 -8.17 15.45 17.72
N TYR A 173 -6.98 14.87 17.93
CA TYR A 173 -5.80 15.08 17.09
C TYR A 173 -5.69 14.03 15.98
N ASN A 174 -5.66 14.49 14.72
CA ASN A 174 -5.52 13.63 13.53
C ASN A 174 -6.59 12.49 13.50
N ILE A 175 -6.56 11.61 12.51
CA ILE A 175 -7.53 10.51 12.39
C ILE A 175 -7.42 9.43 13.48
N ARG A 176 -6.49 9.58 14.45
CA ARG A 176 -6.04 8.49 15.33
C ARG A 176 -5.87 8.84 16.82
N LYS A 177 -6.22 10.02 17.33
CA LYS A 177 -6.00 10.30 18.77
C LYS A 177 -7.12 11.13 19.39
N LEU A 178 -7.85 10.53 20.33
CA LEU A 178 -8.92 11.13 21.13
C LEU A 178 -8.40 11.49 22.52
N SER A 179 -8.48 12.76 22.90
CA SER A 179 -8.12 13.23 24.25
C SER A 179 -9.36 13.60 25.07
N VAL A 180 -9.52 12.95 26.22
CA VAL A 180 -10.68 13.11 27.10
C VAL A 180 -10.25 13.37 28.54
N ILE A 181 -11.05 14.12 29.28
CA ILE A 181 -10.90 14.35 30.72
C ILE A 181 -11.90 13.43 31.43
N PHE A 182 -11.39 12.53 32.26
CA PHE A 182 -12.19 11.69 33.14
C PHE A 182 -12.32 12.33 34.50
N THR A 183 -13.53 12.32 35.05
CA THR A 183 -13.80 12.71 36.43
C THR A 183 -14.07 11.45 37.24
N PHE A 184 -13.21 11.16 38.21
CA PHE A 184 -13.37 10.02 39.11
C PHE A 184 -14.26 10.38 40.30
N ALA A 185 -14.67 9.37 41.07
CA ALA A 185 -15.61 9.53 42.21
C ALA A 185 -15.07 10.45 43.33
N ASP A 186 -13.76 10.67 43.39
CA ASP A 186 -13.08 11.60 44.30
C ASP A 186 -13.02 13.05 43.75
N ASN A 187 -13.77 13.35 42.68
CA ASN A 187 -13.72 14.59 41.91
C ASN A 187 -12.35 14.90 41.28
N LYS A 188 -11.46 13.92 41.18
CA LYS A 188 -10.18 14.08 40.50
C LYS A 188 -10.40 14.03 38.99
N GLU A 189 -9.91 15.05 38.30
CA GLU A 189 -9.87 15.08 36.84
C GLU A 189 -8.53 14.56 36.32
N MET A 190 -8.57 13.64 35.35
CA MET A 190 -7.38 13.14 34.68
C MET A 190 -7.53 13.24 33.17
N LEU A 191 -6.52 13.83 32.52
CA LEU A 191 -6.41 13.82 31.08
C LEU A 191 -5.91 12.46 30.61
N MET A 192 -6.67 11.81 29.73
CA MET A 192 -6.29 10.56 29.10
C MET A 192 -6.40 10.68 27.58
N SER A 193 -5.58 9.91 26.87
CA SER A 193 -5.57 9.85 25.42
C SER A 193 -5.70 8.42 24.95
N PHE A 194 -6.49 8.22 23.90
CA PHE A 194 -6.79 6.92 23.32
C PHE A 194 -6.66 7.02 21.80
N ASP A 195 -6.23 5.95 21.15
CA ASP A 195 -6.07 5.89 19.70
C ASP A 195 -7.41 5.71 18.98
N SER A 196 -8.45 5.26 19.69
CA SER A 196 -9.80 5.09 19.15
C SER A 196 -10.90 5.06 20.23
N LEU A 197 -12.16 5.21 19.80
CA LEU A 197 -13.32 4.96 20.68
C LEU A 197 -13.41 3.51 21.16
N THR A 198 -12.92 2.55 20.36
CA THR A 198 -12.87 1.14 20.74
C THR A 198 -11.88 0.90 21.88
N GLU A 199 -10.74 1.58 21.86
CA GLU A 199 -9.78 1.51 22.95
C GLU A 199 -10.34 2.14 24.23
N LEU A 200 -11.02 3.29 24.11
CA LEU A 200 -11.74 3.91 25.22
C LEU A 200 -12.84 2.99 25.78
N GLU A 201 -13.60 2.31 24.93
CA GLU A 201 -14.59 1.30 25.34
C GLU A 201 -13.95 0.15 26.11
N LEU A 202 -12.85 -0.41 25.60
CA LEU A 202 -12.12 -1.49 26.29
C LEU A 202 -11.59 -1.03 27.65
N TYR A 203 -11.09 0.20 27.74
CA TYR A 203 -10.65 0.79 29.00
C TYR A 203 -11.81 0.85 30.01
N ILE A 204 -13.00 1.30 29.59
CA ILE A 204 -14.19 1.36 30.45
C ILE A 204 -14.64 -0.04 30.88
N LEU A 205 -14.71 -1.01 29.97
CA LEU A 205 -15.14 -2.37 30.30
C LEU A 205 -14.18 -3.05 31.30
N LYS A 206 -12.87 -2.81 31.17
CA LYS A 206 -11.83 -3.35 32.08
C LYS A 206 -11.91 -2.80 33.50
N SER A 207 -12.69 -1.75 33.75
CA SER A 207 -12.94 -1.25 35.12
C SER A 207 -13.73 -2.24 35.98
N ASN A 208 -14.46 -3.17 35.35
CA ASN A 208 -15.15 -4.24 36.05
C ASN A 208 -14.27 -5.51 36.05
N ASP A 209 -14.09 -6.11 37.23
CA ASP A 209 -13.23 -7.29 37.42
C ASP A 209 -13.60 -8.46 36.50
N ARG A 210 -14.89 -8.62 36.15
CA ARG A 210 -15.38 -9.67 35.24
C ARG A 210 -14.79 -9.55 33.82
N PHE A 211 -14.39 -8.35 33.41
CA PHE A 211 -13.88 -8.07 32.05
C PHE A 211 -12.45 -7.55 32.05
N LYS A 212 -11.70 -7.67 33.16
CA LYS A 212 -10.31 -7.19 33.26
C LYS A 212 -9.38 -7.70 32.15
N ASN A 213 -9.63 -8.92 31.67
CA ASN A 213 -8.85 -9.58 30.60
C ASN A 213 -9.50 -9.49 29.21
N ILE A 214 -10.52 -8.65 29.02
CA ILE A 214 -11.19 -8.51 27.72
C ILE A 214 -10.23 -7.92 26.68
N LYS A 215 -10.12 -8.60 25.54
CA LYS A 215 -9.31 -8.15 24.39
C LYS A 215 -10.14 -7.47 23.31
N ARG A 216 -11.46 -7.76 23.24
CA ARG A 216 -12.37 -7.24 22.22
C ARG A 216 -13.80 -7.14 22.74
N ALA A 217 -14.49 -6.04 22.42
CA ALA A 217 -15.91 -5.86 22.66
C ALA A 217 -16.71 -6.18 21.38
N THR A 218 -17.97 -6.61 21.51
CA THR A 218 -18.86 -6.90 20.37
C THR A 218 -19.54 -5.62 19.88
N GLY A 219 -19.84 -5.50 18.59
CA GLY A 219 -20.50 -4.31 18.02
C GLY A 219 -19.59 -3.08 17.90
N SER A 220 -20.16 -1.99 17.36
CA SER A 220 -19.42 -0.74 17.11
C SER A 220 -19.50 0.20 18.32
N ALA A 221 -18.34 0.62 18.84
CA ALA A 221 -18.25 1.61 19.92
C ALA A 221 -19.07 2.88 19.64
N TYR A 222 -19.15 3.30 18.38
CA TYR A 222 -19.89 4.49 17.93
C TYR A 222 -21.40 4.47 18.25
N ASN A 223 -21.98 3.27 18.46
CA ASN A 223 -23.37 3.12 18.85
C ASN A 223 -23.61 3.39 20.33
N TRP A 224 -22.57 3.23 21.16
CA TRP A 224 -22.66 3.21 22.62
C TRP A 224 -22.19 4.51 23.26
N PHE A 225 -21.52 5.35 22.48
CA PHE A 225 -21.10 6.68 22.88
C PHE A 225 -22.09 7.73 22.39
N PHE A 226 -22.62 8.51 23.32
CA PHE A 226 -23.55 9.61 23.12
C PHE A 226 -22.88 10.94 23.38
N ILE A 227 -23.30 11.97 22.64
CA ILE A 227 -22.81 13.33 22.85
C ILE A 227 -23.84 14.12 23.64
N ILE A 228 -23.43 14.68 24.77
CA ILE A 228 -24.22 15.62 25.56
C ILE A 228 -23.57 17.00 25.44
N ASP A 229 -24.33 17.96 24.91
CA ASP A 229 -23.92 19.36 24.78
C ASP A 229 -24.85 20.23 25.63
N LYS A 230 -24.31 20.93 26.63
CA LYS A 230 -25.07 21.76 27.58
C LYS A 230 -26.31 21.03 28.14
N ASP A 231 -26.09 19.83 28.66
CA ASP A 231 -27.12 18.93 29.22
C ASP A 231 -28.18 18.40 28.23
N VAL A 232 -28.02 18.68 26.93
CA VAL A 232 -28.89 18.13 25.87
C VAL A 232 -28.21 16.93 25.21
N ASN A 233 -28.86 15.77 25.23
CA ASN A 233 -28.42 14.59 24.49
C ASN A 233 -28.62 14.80 22.98
N LYS A 234 -27.53 14.80 22.22
CA LYS A 234 -27.50 14.96 20.76
C LYS A 234 -27.62 13.63 20.00
N GLY A 235 -27.66 12.51 20.72
CA GLY A 235 -27.73 11.16 20.15
C GLY A 235 -26.38 10.45 20.18
N SER A 236 -26.39 9.21 19.70
CA SER A 236 -25.17 8.41 19.53
C SER A 236 -24.28 9.00 18.43
N ILE A 237 -22.99 8.70 18.44
CA ILE A 237 -22.10 9.17 17.38
C ILE A 237 -22.52 8.56 16.03
N THR A 238 -23.05 7.33 16.01
CA THR A 238 -23.67 6.76 14.81
C THR A 238 -24.85 7.58 14.29
N GLU A 239 -25.72 8.08 15.15
CA GLU A 239 -26.82 8.96 14.76
C GLU A 239 -26.33 10.31 14.25
N LEU A 240 -25.32 10.89 14.89
CA LEU A 240 -24.68 12.12 14.41
C LEU A 240 -24.07 11.94 13.02
N ARG A 241 -23.44 10.79 12.74
CA ARG A 241 -22.94 10.46 11.40
C ARG A 241 -24.06 10.38 10.36
N LYS A 242 -25.20 9.77 10.72
CA LYS A 242 -26.38 9.69 9.85
C LYS A 242 -26.97 11.08 9.58
N GLN A 243 -27.11 11.91 10.62
CA GLN A 243 -27.61 13.29 10.50
C GLN A 243 -26.68 14.15 9.66
N TYR A 244 -25.36 13.98 9.82
CA TYR A 244 -24.36 14.66 9.03
C TYR A 244 -24.53 14.39 7.53
N VAL A 245 -24.75 13.13 7.14
CA VAL A 245 -25.02 12.75 5.75
C VAL A 245 -26.36 13.34 5.28
N LYS A 246 -27.41 13.26 6.11
CA LYS A 246 -28.75 13.76 5.79
C LYS A 246 -28.81 15.28 5.61
N ASN A 247 -28.14 16.04 6.47
CA ASN A 247 -28.17 17.52 6.44
C ASN A 247 -27.36 18.11 5.27
N LYS A 248 -26.39 17.37 4.72
CA LYS A 248 -25.69 17.76 3.48
C LYS A 248 -26.46 17.43 2.19
N ILE A 249 -27.64 16.81 2.33
CA ILE A 249 -28.58 16.55 1.23
C ILE A 249 -29.88 17.29 1.59
N ASN A 250 -29.91 18.62 1.48
CA ASN A 250 -31.14 19.38 1.63
C ASN A 250 -31.64 19.83 0.24
N PRO A 251 -32.85 19.41 -0.21
CA PRO A 251 -33.35 19.68 -1.57
C PRO A 251 -33.72 21.14 -1.88
N THR A 252 -33.67 22.03 -0.89
CA THR A 252 -34.30 23.36 -0.96
C THR A 252 -33.42 24.46 -1.56
N ASP A 253 -32.13 24.19 -1.75
CA ASP A 253 -31.21 25.12 -2.45
C ASP A 253 -31.23 24.91 -3.98
N ILE A 254 -31.73 23.76 -4.46
CA ILE A 254 -31.85 23.43 -5.88
C ILE A 254 -32.98 24.23 -6.55
N GLU A 255 -34.11 24.45 -5.86
CA GLU A 255 -35.27 25.13 -6.48
C GLU A 255 -35.16 26.66 -6.55
N LYS A 256 -34.22 27.27 -5.80
CA LYS A 256 -33.99 28.72 -5.85
C LYS A 256 -33.00 29.11 -6.94
N GLU A 257 -31.97 28.31 -7.20
CA GLU A 257 -31.01 28.56 -8.28
C GLU A 257 -31.59 28.19 -9.66
N GLU A 258 -32.47 27.18 -9.77
CA GLU A 258 -33.10 26.81 -11.06
C GLU A 258 -34.00 27.91 -11.66
N LYS A 259 -34.47 28.88 -10.86
CA LYS A 259 -35.25 30.03 -11.35
C LYS A 259 -34.39 31.19 -11.84
N GLU A 260 -33.17 31.37 -11.32
CA GLU A 260 -32.19 32.33 -11.86
C GLU A 260 -31.45 31.77 -13.09
N GLU A 261 -31.29 30.45 -13.19
CA GLU A 261 -30.64 29.78 -14.33
C GLU A 261 -31.54 29.72 -15.59
N ALA A 262 -32.87 29.83 -15.43
CA ALA A 262 -33.80 29.84 -16.56
C ALA A 262 -33.74 31.13 -17.40
N GLU A 263 -33.29 32.25 -16.82
CA GLU A 263 -33.11 33.51 -17.56
C GLU A 263 -31.77 33.58 -18.32
N ASN A 264 -30.76 32.79 -17.93
CA ASN A 264 -29.46 32.76 -18.59
C ASN A 264 -29.36 31.77 -19.77
N LYS A 265 -30.42 31.00 -20.07
CA LYS A 265 -30.49 30.05 -21.21
C LYS A 265 -30.67 30.71 -22.59
N LYS A 266 -29.89 31.74 -22.90
CA LYS A 266 -29.74 32.27 -24.26
C LYS A 266 -28.29 32.70 -24.52
N ASN A 267 -27.43 31.74 -24.92
CA ASN A 267 -26.47 31.85 -26.04
C ASN A 267 -25.52 30.61 -26.08
N ILE A 268 -25.60 29.72 -27.08
CA ILE A 268 -24.84 29.63 -28.35
C ILE A 268 -23.76 28.51 -28.27
N ASN A 269 -23.81 27.60 -29.26
CA ASN A 269 -22.72 26.70 -29.68
C ASN A 269 -21.38 27.46 -29.75
N MET A 270 -20.46 27.20 -28.82
CA MET A 270 -19.06 27.60 -28.95
C MET A 270 -18.13 26.44 -28.55
N ASP A 271 -16.95 26.42 -29.16
CA ASP A 271 -15.81 25.62 -28.72
C ASP A 271 -15.31 26.15 -27.35
N PRO A 272 -14.67 25.32 -26.51
CA PRO A 272 -14.16 25.74 -25.21
C PRO A 272 -13.12 26.85 -25.35
N VAL A 273 -13.12 27.75 -24.37
CA VAL A 273 -12.16 28.86 -24.31
C VAL A 273 -10.79 28.32 -23.89
N LYS A 274 -9.72 28.77 -24.55
CA LYS A 274 -8.33 28.41 -24.17
C LYS A 274 -8.00 28.92 -22.77
N LEU A 275 -7.37 28.09 -21.94
CA LEU A 275 -6.91 28.48 -20.61
C LEU A 275 -5.92 29.66 -20.68
N GLY A 276 -4.88 29.56 -21.51
CA GLY A 276 -3.83 30.58 -21.60
C GLY A 276 -3.13 30.81 -20.25
N ASP A 277 -2.68 32.04 -19.99
CA ASP A 277 -1.93 32.41 -18.78
C ASP A 277 -2.80 32.54 -17.51
N ARG A 278 -4.02 31.99 -17.51
CA ARG A 278 -4.96 32.13 -16.39
C ARG A 278 -4.58 31.24 -15.22
N VAL A 279 -4.67 31.80 -14.02
CA VAL A 279 -4.28 31.11 -12.79
C VAL A 279 -5.36 30.12 -12.36
N ILE A 280 -4.93 28.90 -12.02
CA ILE A 280 -5.77 27.81 -11.55
C ILE A 280 -5.72 27.72 -10.02
N PHE A 281 -6.88 27.74 -9.37
CA PHE A 281 -7.01 27.49 -7.94
C PHE A 281 -7.83 26.21 -7.67
N PRO A 282 -7.60 25.53 -6.52
CA PRO A 282 -8.43 24.39 -6.15
C PRO A 282 -9.82 24.83 -5.71
N VAL A 283 -10.84 24.06 -6.10
CA VAL A 283 -12.22 24.23 -5.57
C VAL A 283 -12.24 23.74 -4.12
N ARG A 284 -12.30 24.68 -3.17
CA ARG A 284 -12.24 24.36 -1.73
C ARG A 284 -13.59 23.95 -1.13
N ASP A 285 -14.69 24.31 -1.78
CA ASP A 285 -16.02 23.90 -1.35
C ASP A 285 -16.24 22.42 -1.72
N SER A 286 -16.49 21.58 -0.71
CA SER A 286 -16.61 20.13 -0.88
C SER A 286 -17.85 19.71 -1.68
N ILE A 287 -18.93 20.49 -1.64
CA ILE A 287 -20.18 20.18 -2.36
C ILE A 287 -20.00 20.53 -3.83
N ARG A 288 -19.51 21.75 -4.11
CA ARG A 288 -19.23 22.21 -5.47
C ARG A 288 -18.15 21.34 -6.12
N PHE A 289 -17.09 20.99 -5.39
CA PHE A 289 -16.09 20.03 -5.86
C PHE A 289 -16.70 18.68 -6.26
N LYS A 290 -17.63 18.12 -5.47
CA LYS A 290 -18.30 16.86 -5.82
C LYS A 290 -19.15 16.98 -7.09
N LEU A 291 -19.83 18.11 -7.28
CA LEU A 291 -20.61 18.38 -8.49
C LEU A 291 -19.70 18.47 -9.72
N LEU A 292 -18.64 19.26 -9.66
CA LEU A 292 -17.65 19.35 -10.74
C LEU A 292 -16.98 18.00 -11.00
N ASN A 293 -16.65 17.23 -9.97
CA ASN A 293 -16.03 15.91 -10.14
C ASN A 293 -16.98 14.91 -10.79
N LYS A 294 -18.28 14.99 -10.50
CA LYS A 294 -19.29 14.21 -11.22
C LYS A 294 -19.32 14.61 -12.70
N ALA A 295 -19.42 15.90 -12.99
CA ALA A 295 -19.40 16.43 -14.36
C ALA A 295 -18.13 16.03 -15.12
N LYS A 296 -16.95 16.13 -14.48
CA LYS A 296 -15.67 15.66 -15.01
C LYS A 296 -15.73 14.18 -15.38
N ASN A 297 -16.22 13.33 -14.49
CA ASN A 297 -16.26 11.88 -14.72
C ASN A 297 -17.21 11.52 -15.87
N GLU A 298 -18.35 12.20 -16.01
CA GLU A 298 -19.25 12.02 -17.16
C GLU A 298 -18.63 12.55 -18.46
N LEU A 299 -17.94 13.70 -18.43
CA LEU A 299 -17.18 14.23 -19.57
C LEU A 299 -16.13 13.20 -20.04
N LEU A 300 -15.33 12.67 -19.12
CA LEU A 300 -14.34 11.63 -19.43
C LEU A 300 -14.99 10.38 -20.04
N LYS A 301 -16.10 9.88 -19.50
CA LYS A 301 -16.80 8.72 -20.09
C LYS A 301 -17.18 8.93 -21.56
N ILE A 302 -17.56 10.15 -21.95
CA ILE A 302 -18.01 10.48 -23.31
C ILE A 302 -16.82 10.73 -24.25
N TYR A 303 -15.77 11.40 -23.76
CA TYR A 303 -14.72 11.98 -24.61
C TYR A 303 -13.34 11.31 -24.48
N ASP A 304 -13.03 10.57 -23.42
CA ASP A 304 -11.69 9.98 -23.16
C ASP A 304 -11.23 9.01 -24.28
N LYS A 305 -12.17 8.36 -24.97
CA LYS A 305 -11.86 7.51 -26.14
C LYS A 305 -11.66 8.27 -27.45
N LYS A 306 -12.08 9.54 -27.50
CA LYS A 306 -12.12 10.37 -28.72
C LYS A 306 -11.06 11.46 -28.71
N ILE A 307 -10.66 11.90 -27.52
CA ILE A 307 -9.74 13.01 -27.31
C ILE A 307 -8.62 12.49 -26.41
N PRO A 308 -7.35 12.63 -26.82
CA PRO A 308 -6.23 12.22 -26.00
C PRO A 308 -5.99 13.28 -24.93
N PHE A 309 -6.53 13.07 -23.73
CA PHE A 309 -6.27 13.95 -22.59
C PHE A 309 -4.98 13.56 -21.86
N PHE A 310 -4.21 14.55 -21.39
CA PHE A 310 -3.27 14.34 -20.29
C PHE A 310 -4.02 14.17 -18.98
N CYS A 311 -4.94 15.11 -18.70
CA CYS A 311 -5.87 15.05 -17.60
C CYS A 311 -7.02 16.03 -17.82
N VAL A 312 -8.12 15.83 -17.09
CA VAL A 312 -9.15 16.83 -16.91
C VAL A 312 -9.24 17.09 -15.41
N ILE A 313 -9.26 18.35 -15.00
CA ILE A 313 -9.31 18.74 -13.59
C ILE A 313 -10.48 19.67 -13.31
N GLU A 314 -10.93 19.65 -12.07
CA GLU A 314 -11.85 20.61 -11.49
C GLU A 314 -11.06 21.77 -10.91
N ALA A 315 -11.39 22.98 -11.32
CA ALA A 315 -10.66 24.16 -10.89
C ALA A 315 -11.56 25.37 -10.68
N LEU A 316 -11.02 26.34 -9.94
CA LEU A 316 -11.50 27.70 -9.92
C LEU A 316 -10.56 28.54 -10.78
N VAL A 317 -11.09 29.14 -11.85
CA VAL A 317 -10.37 30.02 -12.78
C VAL A 317 -11.20 31.29 -12.96
N ASP A 318 -10.60 32.47 -12.81
CA ASP A 318 -11.31 33.75 -12.85
C ASP A 318 -12.52 33.81 -11.88
N ASP A 319 -12.35 33.26 -10.67
CA ASP A 319 -13.40 33.09 -9.64
C ASP A 319 -14.63 32.27 -10.08
N LYS A 320 -14.51 31.51 -11.18
CA LYS A 320 -15.53 30.61 -11.69
C LYS A 320 -15.08 29.17 -11.62
N GLU A 321 -16.01 28.30 -11.24
CA GLU A 321 -15.79 26.86 -11.23
C GLU A 321 -15.85 26.31 -12.65
N VAL A 322 -14.79 25.64 -13.07
CA VAL A 322 -14.60 25.18 -14.44
C VAL A 322 -14.00 23.78 -14.48
N LEU A 323 -14.21 23.09 -15.61
CA LEU A 323 -13.45 21.91 -15.99
C LEU A 323 -12.29 22.34 -16.88
N VAL A 324 -11.05 22.04 -16.51
CA VAL A 324 -9.88 22.32 -17.36
C VAL A 324 -9.41 21.02 -17.98
N ALA A 325 -9.49 20.93 -19.30
CA ALA A 325 -9.02 19.80 -20.09
C ALA A 325 -7.63 20.08 -20.64
N PHE A 326 -6.63 19.35 -20.14
CA PHE A 326 -5.27 19.33 -20.69
C PHE A 326 -5.19 18.27 -21.77
N VAL A 327 -4.87 18.67 -23.01
CA VAL A 327 -4.93 17.80 -24.18
C VAL A 327 -3.51 17.45 -24.65
N ASP A 328 -3.29 16.16 -24.91
CA ASP A 328 -2.07 15.61 -25.49
C ASP A 328 -2.10 15.77 -27.02
N GLN A 329 -2.13 17.02 -27.49
CA GLN A 329 -2.03 17.42 -28.90
C GLN A 329 -1.33 18.78 -29.05
N PRO A 330 -0.69 19.06 -30.19
CA PRO A 330 -0.14 20.39 -30.47
C PRO A 330 -1.23 21.46 -30.50
N GLU A 331 -0.89 22.67 -30.03
CA GLU A 331 -1.76 23.83 -30.12
C GLU A 331 -2.17 24.10 -31.59
N GLY A 332 -3.47 24.29 -31.81
CA GLY A 332 -4.05 24.46 -33.16
C GLY A 332 -4.67 23.19 -33.74
N THR A 333 -4.48 22.03 -33.10
CA THR A 333 -5.22 20.82 -33.45
C THR A 333 -6.70 20.98 -33.07
N PRO A 334 -7.66 20.73 -33.99
CA PRO A 334 -9.09 20.81 -33.68
C PRO A 334 -9.47 19.75 -32.64
N VAL A 335 -9.93 20.20 -31.48
CA VAL A 335 -10.42 19.34 -30.40
C VAL A 335 -11.89 19.66 -30.16
N HIS A 336 -12.78 18.72 -30.48
CA HIS A 336 -14.22 18.93 -30.38
C HIS A 336 -14.72 18.62 -28.97
N LEU A 337 -14.60 19.63 -28.10
CA LEU A 337 -15.21 19.68 -26.78
C LEU A 337 -16.34 20.72 -26.75
N PRO A 338 -17.32 20.57 -25.85
CA PRO A 338 -18.31 21.62 -25.65
C PRO A 338 -17.71 22.77 -24.81
N ALA A 339 -18.15 24.01 -25.02
CA ALA A 339 -17.76 25.14 -24.16
C ALA A 339 -18.30 25.03 -22.73
N GLU A 340 -19.38 24.28 -22.53
CA GLU A 340 -19.98 24.01 -21.22
C GLU A 340 -20.41 22.54 -21.13
N PHE A 341 -20.25 21.93 -19.96
CA PHE A 341 -20.67 20.55 -19.70
C PHE A 341 -21.30 20.44 -18.31
N GLU A 342 -22.53 19.94 -18.24
CA GLU A 342 -23.33 19.87 -16.99
C GLU A 342 -23.34 21.20 -16.20
N SER A 343 -23.61 22.32 -16.88
CA SER A 343 -23.61 23.69 -16.34
C SER A 343 -22.24 24.26 -15.90
N PHE A 344 -21.13 23.54 -16.13
CA PHE A 344 -19.78 24.06 -15.87
C PHE A 344 -19.07 24.46 -17.16
N PRO A 345 -18.43 25.65 -17.23
CA PRO A 345 -17.55 26.00 -18.33
C PRO A 345 -16.40 25.01 -18.47
N VAL A 346 -16.07 24.68 -19.71
CA VAL A 346 -14.92 23.85 -20.07
C VAL A 346 -13.85 24.74 -20.68
N LEU A 347 -12.66 24.70 -20.10
CA LEU A 347 -11.46 25.36 -20.62
C LEU A 347 -10.52 24.30 -21.20
N ILE A 348 -9.78 24.67 -22.26
CA ILE A 348 -8.81 23.80 -22.90
C ILE A 348 -7.39 24.34 -22.73
N SER A 349 -6.46 23.48 -22.32
CA SER A 349 -5.03 23.77 -22.32
C SER A 349 -4.29 22.77 -23.21
N TYR A 350 -3.36 23.30 -24.00
CA TYR A 350 -2.42 22.53 -24.82
C TYR A 350 -1.02 22.52 -24.20
N GLU A 351 -0.88 23.01 -22.96
CA GLU A 351 0.37 22.97 -22.23
C GLU A 351 0.80 21.51 -22.02
N ALA A 352 2.08 21.25 -22.25
CA ALA A 352 2.66 19.95 -22.00
C ALA A 352 2.67 19.68 -20.48
N LEU A 353 2.26 18.48 -20.09
CA LEU A 353 2.40 18.03 -18.71
C LEU A 353 3.89 17.81 -18.41
N GLU A 354 4.54 18.78 -17.78
CA GLU A 354 5.91 18.63 -17.30
C GLU A 354 5.94 17.76 -16.04
N LEU A 355 6.40 16.52 -16.20
CA LEU A 355 6.66 15.63 -15.08
C LEU A 355 8.07 15.94 -14.57
N PHE A 356 8.21 16.92 -13.67
CA PHE A 356 9.51 17.43 -13.21
C PHE A 356 10.55 16.37 -12.81
N HIS A 357 10.15 15.21 -12.30
CA HIS A 357 11.07 14.10 -11.98
C HIS A 357 11.63 13.35 -13.20
N ARG A 358 11.06 13.58 -14.39
CA ARG A 358 11.48 13.06 -15.70
C ARG A 358 12.34 14.06 -16.47
N SER A 359 12.23 15.33 -16.12
CA SER A 359 13.02 16.41 -16.68
C SER A 359 14.47 16.41 -16.24
N TYR A 360 15.28 17.16 -16.98
CA TYR A 360 16.67 17.38 -16.63
C TYR A 360 16.79 18.05 -15.26
N HIS A 361 17.65 17.51 -14.41
CA HIS A 361 18.09 18.14 -13.17
C HIS A 361 19.57 18.45 -13.27
N LYS A 362 19.97 19.65 -12.82
CA LYS A 362 21.38 20.02 -12.69
C LYS A 362 22.08 19.06 -11.73
N ASP A 363 21.47 18.86 -10.57
CA ASP A 363 21.91 17.94 -9.52
C ASP A 363 21.45 16.51 -9.77
N LEU A 364 22.29 15.53 -9.42
CA LEU A 364 21.93 14.11 -9.44
C LEU A 364 21.28 13.71 -8.10
N ILE A 365 19.95 13.70 -8.08
CA ILE A 365 19.12 13.48 -6.89
C ILE A 365 18.43 12.11 -6.97
N PRO A 366 18.39 11.30 -5.89
CA PRO A 366 17.60 10.06 -5.88
C PRO A 366 16.13 10.30 -6.23
N GLY A 367 15.56 9.43 -7.06
CA GLY A 367 14.16 9.49 -7.48
C GLY A 367 13.92 10.11 -8.86
N ILE A 368 14.91 10.78 -9.45
CA ILE A 368 14.80 11.35 -10.80
C ILE A 368 15.07 10.30 -11.88
N SER A 369 14.68 10.63 -13.11
CA SER A 369 14.81 9.75 -14.26
C SER A 369 16.25 9.67 -14.77
N ILE A 370 16.74 8.45 -15.01
CA ILE A 370 18.00 8.17 -15.72
C ILE A 370 17.77 7.04 -16.71
N GLY A 371 18.53 6.94 -17.79
CA GLY A 371 18.29 5.91 -18.79
C GLY A 371 19.47 5.70 -19.73
N LYS A 372 19.26 4.83 -20.71
CA LYS A 372 20.22 4.62 -21.79
C LYS A 372 19.99 5.67 -22.88
N GLN A 373 21.08 6.13 -23.48
CA GLN A 373 21.11 7.12 -24.57
C GLN A 373 20.12 6.75 -25.71
N ASP A 374 20.23 5.55 -26.28
CA ASP A 374 19.45 5.20 -27.48
C ASP A 374 17.99 4.74 -27.24
N GLU A 375 17.48 4.77 -25.99
CA GLU A 375 16.19 4.17 -25.65
C GLU A 375 15.42 4.98 -24.57
N SER A 376 14.79 6.09 -24.99
CA SER A 376 13.94 6.94 -24.12
C SER A 376 12.82 6.18 -23.39
N LEU A 377 12.33 5.08 -23.96
CA LEU A 377 11.31 4.19 -23.37
C LEU A 377 11.84 3.26 -22.26
N ASN A 378 13.16 3.19 -22.04
CA ASN A 378 13.79 2.34 -21.04
C ASN A 378 14.38 3.13 -19.86
N ALA A 379 14.01 4.40 -19.69
CA ALA A 379 14.42 5.18 -18.54
C ALA A 379 13.84 4.63 -17.22
N ILE A 380 14.67 4.65 -16.19
CA ILE A 380 14.50 4.14 -14.84
C ILE A 380 14.77 5.22 -13.78
N THR A 381 14.87 4.82 -12.52
CA THR A 381 15.07 5.73 -11.40
C THR A 381 16.51 5.72 -10.91
N LEU A 382 17.03 6.92 -10.64
CA LEU A 382 18.26 7.18 -9.92
C LEU A 382 18.08 6.77 -8.44
N GLY A 383 18.82 5.78 -7.95
CA GLY A 383 18.75 5.36 -6.55
C GLY A 383 19.64 6.19 -5.62
N ALA A 384 20.07 5.62 -4.50
CA ALA A 384 20.93 6.34 -3.55
C ALA A 384 22.37 6.51 -4.09
N LEU A 385 23.04 7.57 -3.64
CA LEU A 385 24.43 7.91 -3.90
C LEU A 385 25.36 7.23 -2.90
N PHE A 386 26.45 6.66 -3.41
CA PHE A 386 27.48 5.95 -2.66
C PHE A 386 28.87 6.47 -3.02
N GLN A 387 29.84 6.21 -2.14
CA GLN A 387 31.26 6.40 -2.38
C GLN A 387 31.99 5.08 -2.24
N ASN A 388 33.01 4.90 -3.07
CA ASN A 388 33.96 3.80 -2.93
C ASN A 388 35.03 4.21 -1.93
N THR A 389 35.21 3.44 -0.87
CA THR A 389 36.22 3.69 0.17
C THR A 389 37.66 3.72 -0.35
N ALA A 390 37.97 2.98 -1.42
CA ALA A 390 39.29 2.97 -2.04
C ALA A 390 39.54 4.21 -2.93
N VAL A 391 38.49 4.90 -3.36
CA VAL A 391 38.54 6.06 -4.27
C VAL A 391 37.50 7.08 -3.82
N SER A 392 37.72 7.67 -2.65
CA SER A 392 36.73 8.48 -1.91
C SER A 392 36.27 9.75 -2.64
N ASN A 393 37.03 10.22 -3.62
CA ASN A 393 36.68 11.37 -4.46
C ASN A 393 35.65 11.04 -5.56
N LYS A 394 35.31 9.76 -5.77
CA LYS A 394 34.31 9.36 -6.76
C LYS A 394 32.96 9.10 -6.12
N THR A 395 31.92 9.60 -6.78
CA THR A 395 30.52 9.34 -6.42
C THR A 395 29.93 8.32 -7.38
N PHE A 396 29.14 7.41 -6.85
CA PHE A 396 28.47 6.36 -7.59
C PHE A 396 26.97 6.39 -7.32
N ILE A 397 26.17 6.14 -8.34
CA ILE A 397 24.73 5.97 -8.24
C ILE A 397 24.42 4.48 -8.18
N LEU A 398 23.65 4.06 -7.18
CA LEU A 398 23.06 2.72 -7.16
C LEU A 398 21.75 2.71 -7.95
N THR A 399 21.57 1.76 -8.86
CA THR A 399 20.31 1.53 -9.58
C THR A 399 20.19 0.05 -10.00
N ALA A 400 19.12 -0.34 -10.70
CA ALA A 400 18.91 -1.71 -11.16
C ALA A 400 19.73 -2.03 -12.43
N LYS A 401 20.41 -3.18 -12.47
CA LYS A 401 21.28 -3.57 -13.60
C LYS A 401 20.50 -3.93 -14.85
N HIS A 402 19.31 -4.53 -14.74
CA HIS A 402 18.50 -4.89 -15.90
C HIS A 402 18.18 -3.71 -16.83
N SER A 403 18.38 -2.48 -16.34
CA SER A 403 18.10 -1.24 -17.04
C SER A 403 19.34 -0.40 -17.34
N VAL A 404 20.52 -0.88 -16.95
CA VAL A 404 21.80 -0.23 -17.28
C VAL A 404 22.48 -1.02 -18.40
N GLY A 405 23.15 -0.29 -19.29
CA GLY A 405 23.98 -0.81 -20.37
C GLY A 405 25.13 -1.71 -19.92
N LYS A 406 25.98 -2.10 -20.87
CA LYS A 406 27.24 -2.79 -20.55
C LYS A 406 28.18 -1.85 -19.79
N GLU A 407 29.23 -2.42 -19.21
CA GLU A 407 30.32 -1.62 -18.67
C GLU A 407 30.79 -0.59 -19.71
N ASP A 408 31.11 0.60 -19.21
CA ASP A 408 31.48 1.78 -19.96
C ASP A 408 30.40 2.47 -20.80
N GLU A 409 29.20 1.88 -20.91
CA GLU A 409 28.07 2.56 -21.56
C GLU A 409 27.60 3.77 -20.72
N LYS A 410 27.22 4.82 -21.43
CA LYS A 410 26.71 6.06 -20.87
C LYS A 410 25.28 5.86 -20.36
N VAL A 411 25.03 6.40 -19.19
CA VAL A 411 23.70 6.54 -18.60
C VAL A 411 23.39 8.04 -18.55
N VAL A 412 22.31 8.45 -19.19
CA VAL A 412 21.92 9.84 -19.43
C VAL A 412 20.71 10.22 -18.59
N GLN A 413 20.49 11.53 -18.41
CA GLN A 413 19.16 12.02 -18.02
C GLN A 413 18.35 12.30 -19.29
N PRO A 414 17.11 11.79 -19.39
CA PRO A 414 16.22 12.11 -20.51
C PRO A 414 15.83 13.60 -20.51
N GLU A 415 15.37 14.10 -21.68
CA GLU A 415 14.83 15.46 -21.95
C GLU A 415 15.77 16.57 -22.46
N THR A 416 17.02 16.31 -22.81
CA THR A 416 17.82 17.26 -23.62
C THR A 416 18.00 16.71 -25.04
N LEU A 417 17.83 17.56 -26.07
CA LEU A 417 18.18 17.24 -27.47
C LEU A 417 19.62 16.73 -27.58
N ASP A 418 20.47 17.17 -26.65
CA ASP A 418 21.80 16.66 -26.36
C ASP A 418 21.77 15.89 -25.03
N GLU A 419 21.28 14.65 -25.03
CA GLU A 419 21.18 13.79 -23.84
C GLU A 419 22.47 13.86 -22.98
N VAL A 420 22.38 14.59 -21.86
CA VAL A 420 23.55 14.87 -21.04
C VAL A 420 23.97 13.61 -20.30
N ASN A 421 25.23 13.21 -20.49
CA ASN A 421 25.82 12.09 -19.76
C ASN A 421 25.74 12.38 -18.25
N ALA A 422 24.99 11.57 -17.53
CA ALA A 422 24.86 11.69 -16.09
C ALA A 422 25.92 10.81 -15.39
N THR A 423 26.02 9.56 -15.83
CA THR A 423 26.93 8.57 -15.26
C THR A 423 27.43 7.60 -16.31
N LYS A 424 28.38 6.76 -15.90
CA LYS A 424 28.94 5.67 -16.70
C LYS A 424 28.76 4.36 -15.96
N ALA A 425 28.21 3.35 -16.62
CA ALA A 425 28.10 2.01 -16.05
C ALA A 425 29.50 1.46 -15.74
N THR A 426 29.71 0.96 -14.53
CA THR A 426 31.01 0.41 -14.11
C THR A 426 30.97 -1.11 -14.10
N ARG A 427 32.12 -1.79 -13.95
CA ARG A 427 32.17 -3.23 -13.66
C ARG A 427 31.42 -3.66 -12.40
N TYR A 428 31.11 -2.74 -11.47
CA TYR A 428 30.47 -3.03 -10.19
C TYR A 428 28.96 -3.22 -10.37
N ASN A 429 28.59 -4.29 -11.07
CA ASN A 429 27.22 -4.60 -11.38
C ASN A 429 26.97 -6.10 -11.48
N PHE A 430 25.75 -6.54 -11.17
CA PHE A 430 25.38 -7.94 -11.21
C PHE A 430 23.87 -8.12 -11.40
N ILE A 431 23.49 -9.19 -12.11
CA ILE A 431 22.11 -9.68 -12.20
C ILE A 431 22.10 -11.20 -12.08
N GLY A 432 21.36 -11.73 -11.11
CA GLY A 432 21.37 -13.15 -10.80
C GLY A 432 20.82 -13.45 -9.42
N ALA A 433 21.47 -14.37 -8.73
CA ALA A 433 21.17 -14.71 -7.35
C ALA A 433 22.44 -15.17 -6.64
N ASP A 434 22.44 -15.06 -5.32
CA ASP A 434 23.49 -15.64 -4.47
C ASP A 434 23.28 -17.16 -4.27
N SER A 435 24.14 -17.78 -3.47
CA SER A 435 24.06 -19.21 -3.14
C SER A 435 22.78 -19.61 -2.38
N ALA A 436 22.15 -18.67 -1.69
CA ALA A 436 20.89 -18.87 -0.96
C ALA A 436 19.65 -18.52 -1.81
N CYS A 437 19.83 -18.30 -3.11
CA CYS A 437 18.77 -17.90 -4.05
C CYS A 437 18.14 -16.52 -3.75
N HIS A 438 18.79 -15.65 -2.99
CA HIS A 438 18.37 -14.25 -2.88
C HIS A 438 18.61 -13.55 -4.21
N TYR A 439 17.62 -12.78 -4.69
CA TYR A 439 17.70 -12.11 -5.97
C TYR A 439 18.62 -10.90 -5.90
N LEU A 440 19.48 -10.75 -6.91
CA LEU A 440 20.38 -9.60 -7.05
C LEU A 440 20.23 -9.01 -8.45
N ASP A 441 20.13 -7.68 -8.52
CA ASP A 441 19.97 -6.90 -9.75
C ASP A 441 20.34 -5.44 -9.46
N TYR A 442 21.65 -5.15 -9.52
CA TYR A 442 22.19 -3.87 -9.11
C TYR A 442 23.34 -3.42 -10.00
N ALA A 443 23.49 -2.11 -10.16
CA ALA A 443 24.60 -1.49 -10.84
C ALA A 443 25.02 -0.22 -10.08
N PHE A 444 26.31 -0.10 -9.78
CA PHE A 444 26.92 1.15 -9.38
C PHE A 444 27.44 1.88 -10.64
N CYS A 445 26.91 3.06 -10.92
CA CYS A 445 27.30 3.88 -12.05
C CYS A 445 28.15 5.06 -11.57
N GLU A 446 29.35 5.25 -12.12
CA GLU A 446 30.24 6.34 -11.74
C GLU A 446 29.72 7.67 -12.29
N VAL A 447 29.62 8.68 -11.43
CA VAL A 447 29.23 10.04 -11.83
C VAL A 447 30.34 10.67 -12.67
N VAL A 448 29.98 11.20 -13.83
CA VAL A 448 30.96 11.91 -14.69
C VAL A 448 31.32 13.26 -14.06
N LYS A 449 32.54 13.75 -14.31
CA LYS A 449 33.13 14.91 -13.59
C LYS A 449 32.30 16.19 -13.65
N ASP A 450 31.57 16.42 -14.73
CA ASP A 450 30.85 17.68 -14.97
C ASP A 450 29.42 17.69 -14.41
N ARG A 451 29.05 16.64 -13.66
CA ARG A 451 27.72 16.52 -13.05
C ARG A 451 27.77 16.92 -11.58
N GLU A 452 26.78 17.72 -11.18
CA GLU A 452 26.68 18.22 -9.82
C GLU A 452 25.99 17.20 -8.90
N ILE A 453 26.52 17.14 -7.68
CA ILE A 453 25.94 16.39 -6.56
C ILE A 453 25.45 17.45 -5.56
N PRO A 454 24.22 17.34 -5.06
CA PRO A 454 23.69 18.30 -4.09
C PRO A 454 24.54 18.32 -2.81
N GLU A 455 24.60 19.49 -2.14
CA GLU A 455 25.34 19.68 -0.88
C GLU A 455 24.92 18.66 0.20
N SER A 456 23.61 18.45 0.33
CA SER A 456 23.01 17.36 1.11
C SER A 456 22.69 16.19 0.17
N PRO A 457 23.62 15.23 -0.03
CA PRO A 457 23.36 14.06 -0.84
C PRO A 457 22.25 13.22 -0.22
N ASN A 458 21.62 12.38 -1.05
CA ASN A 458 20.68 11.37 -0.60
C ASN A 458 19.37 11.88 0.02
N VAL A 459 18.98 13.13 -0.24
CA VAL A 459 17.60 13.60 -0.06
C VAL A 459 16.81 13.28 -1.33
N PRO A 460 15.88 12.31 -1.33
CA PRO A 460 15.13 11.96 -2.54
C PRO A 460 14.27 13.13 -3.03
N PHE A 461 14.06 13.21 -4.35
CA PHE A 461 13.44 14.36 -4.99
C PHE A 461 12.05 14.68 -4.40
N GLY A 462 11.87 15.93 -3.98
CA GLY A 462 10.64 16.42 -3.35
C GLY A 462 10.41 15.92 -1.91
N GLN A 463 11.42 15.35 -1.24
CA GLN A 463 11.34 14.88 0.15
C GLN A 463 12.18 15.76 1.09
N HIS A 464 11.84 15.70 2.38
CA HIS A 464 12.61 16.31 3.48
C HIS A 464 13.40 15.28 4.29
N ILE A 465 13.29 13.99 3.94
CA ILE A 465 13.97 12.88 4.62
C ILE A 465 15.26 12.58 3.88
N GLN A 466 16.40 12.73 4.56
CA GLN A 466 17.70 12.33 4.03
C GLN A 466 17.96 10.85 4.33
N ILE A 467 18.34 10.08 3.32
CA ILE A 467 18.83 8.72 3.51
C ILE A 467 20.25 8.81 4.04
N ARG A 468 20.48 8.37 5.28
CA ARG A 468 21.74 8.55 6.04
C ARG A 468 22.28 7.28 6.68
N SER A 469 21.48 6.22 6.66
CA SER A 469 21.86 4.92 7.21
C SER A 469 21.35 3.80 6.32
N ILE A 470 21.85 2.59 6.52
CA ILE A 470 21.46 1.40 5.78
C ILE A 470 20.88 0.35 6.72
N LYS A 471 19.95 -0.45 6.22
CA LYS A 471 19.50 -1.67 6.90
C LYS A 471 20.50 -2.79 6.65
N THR A 472 21.08 -3.32 7.72
CA THR A 472 22.22 -4.24 7.69
C THR A 472 21.85 -5.73 7.68
N SER A 473 20.57 -6.08 7.83
CA SER A 473 20.09 -7.47 7.85
C SER A 473 18.61 -7.56 7.52
N VAL A 474 18.15 -8.74 7.06
CA VAL A 474 16.72 -9.12 7.09
C VAL A 474 16.46 -9.91 8.36
N ASN A 475 15.50 -9.47 9.19
CA ASN A 475 15.28 -10.07 10.51
C ASN A 475 14.23 -11.20 10.52
N ASN A 476 13.58 -11.48 9.39
CA ASN A 476 12.45 -12.40 9.27
C ASN A 476 11.33 -12.11 10.28
N SER A 477 11.03 -10.82 10.44
CA SER A 477 9.92 -10.34 11.25
C SER A 477 8.63 -10.31 10.42
N ASP A 478 7.52 -10.65 11.05
CA ASP A 478 6.16 -10.51 10.54
C ASP A 478 5.61 -9.09 10.69
N GLU A 479 6.34 -8.20 11.39
CA GLU A 479 5.96 -6.80 11.53
C GLU A 479 6.15 -6.04 10.22
N PHE A 480 5.15 -5.23 9.89
CA PHE A 480 5.21 -4.32 8.77
C PHE A 480 5.88 -3.01 9.20
N VAL A 481 6.89 -2.61 8.44
CA VAL A 481 7.53 -1.30 8.60
C VAL A 481 7.06 -0.36 7.52
N TYR A 482 6.83 0.89 7.88
CA TYR A 482 6.44 1.91 6.94
C TYR A 482 7.65 2.39 6.13
N VAL A 483 7.50 2.42 4.80
CA VAL A 483 8.55 2.83 3.87
C VAL A 483 8.01 3.72 2.76
N LYS A 484 8.91 4.51 2.18
CA LYS A 484 8.68 5.41 1.07
C LYS A 484 9.65 5.10 -0.06
N LYS A 485 9.27 5.48 -1.27
CA LYS A 485 10.17 5.57 -2.41
C LYS A 485 9.77 6.72 -3.32
N VAL A 486 10.74 7.37 -3.93
CA VAL A 486 10.51 8.31 -5.03
C VAL A 486 11.01 7.63 -6.30
N GLY A 487 10.12 7.49 -7.28
CA GLY A 487 10.41 6.83 -8.56
C GLY A 487 10.00 7.67 -9.75
N ARG A 488 10.66 7.48 -10.89
CA ARG A 488 10.39 8.29 -12.08
C ARG A 488 9.03 8.03 -12.75
N THR A 489 8.32 6.98 -12.36
CA THR A 489 7.03 6.61 -12.94
C THR A 489 5.91 6.98 -12.00
N THR A 490 5.98 6.52 -10.76
CA THR A 490 4.90 6.73 -9.78
C THR A 490 5.19 7.81 -8.76
N PHE A 491 6.32 8.52 -8.90
CA PHE A 491 6.78 9.55 -7.97
C PHE A 491 6.86 9.02 -6.53
N LEU A 492 6.51 9.85 -5.55
CA LEU A 492 6.40 9.45 -4.15
C LEU A 492 5.30 8.39 -4.00
N ARG A 493 5.69 7.21 -3.51
CA ARG A 493 4.76 6.20 -3.01
C ARG A 493 5.15 5.79 -1.60
N GLU A 494 4.12 5.50 -0.83
CA GLU A 494 4.20 5.00 0.53
C GLU A 494 3.78 3.53 0.53
N GLY A 495 4.37 2.75 1.43
CA GLY A 495 4.14 1.33 1.49
C GLY A 495 4.47 0.72 2.85
N LEU A 496 4.10 -0.55 2.98
CA LEU A 496 4.39 -1.38 4.13
C LEU A 496 5.31 -2.51 3.67
N ILE A 497 6.56 -2.52 4.14
CA ILE A 497 7.53 -3.57 3.85
C ILE A 497 7.49 -4.63 4.95
N GLN A 498 7.59 -5.90 4.56
CA GLN A 498 7.86 -6.98 5.51
C GLN A 498 9.37 -7.19 5.58
N ASP A 499 9.91 -7.22 6.80
CA ASP A 499 11.31 -7.54 7.04
C ASP A 499 11.55 -9.06 6.98
N MET A 500 11.14 -9.68 5.87
CA MET A 500 11.11 -11.12 5.67
C MET A 500 11.44 -11.48 4.23
N TRP A 501 12.16 -12.59 4.06
CA TRP A 501 12.37 -13.20 2.75
C TRP A 501 11.08 -13.74 2.18
N VAL A 502 10.62 -13.15 1.09
CA VAL A 502 9.43 -13.61 0.38
C VAL A 502 9.85 -14.28 -0.93
N PRO A 503 9.38 -15.51 -1.20
CA PRO A 503 9.65 -16.18 -2.44
C PRO A 503 8.88 -15.51 -3.60
N PHE A 504 9.56 -15.38 -4.74
CA PHE A 504 8.94 -14.98 -6.00
C PHE A 504 9.65 -15.61 -7.19
N TYR A 505 9.01 -15.55 -8.35
CA TYR A 505 9.57 -16.03 -9.61
C TYR A 505 9.84 -14.83 -10.52
N PRO A 506 11.12 -14.47 -10.78
CA PRO A 506 11.44 -13.31 -11.60
C PRO A 506 10.85 -13.41 -13.02
N PRO A 507 10.44 -12.28 -13.64
CA PRO A 507 9.88 -12.28 -14.98
C PRO A 507 10.89 -12.74 -16.03
N ILE A 508 10.40 -13.42 -17.08
CA ILE A 508 11.23 -13.92 -18.18
C ILE A 508 11.81 -12.74 -18.96
N VAL A 509 13.13 -12.54 -18.88
CA VAL A 509 13.83 -11.74 -19.89
C VAL A 509 13.81 -12.54 -21.19
N LYS A 510 12.86 -12.25 -22.08
CA LYS A 510 12.77 -12.89 -23.41
C LYS A 510 14.03 -12.55 -24.21
N ARG A 511 15.07 -13.39 -24.11
CA ARG A 511 16.19 -13.34 -25.04
C ARG A 511 15.71 -13.92 -26.37
N LYS A 512 15.68 -13.11 -27.43
CA LYS A 512 15.36 -13.57 -28.79
C LYS A 512 16.22 -14.81 -29.11
N GLY A 513 15.57 -15.92 -29.50
CA GLY A 513 16.25 -17.08 -30.09
C GLY A 513 16.48 -18.31 -29.21
N ARG A 514 16.01 -18.38 -27.95
CA ARG A 514 16.03 -19.65 -27.19
C ARG A 514 14.68 -20.37 -27.22
N LYS A 515 14.70 -21.64 -27.62
CA LYS A 515 13.55 -22.56 -27.53
C LYS A 515 13.40 -23.04 -26.08
N GLU A 516 12.15 -22.96 -25.63
CA GLU A 516 11.58 -23.35 -24.34
C GLU A 516 12.11 -22.61 -23.08
N PRO A 517 11.20 -22.05 -22.25
CA PRO A 517 11.60 -21.49 -20.97
C PRO A 517 12.04 -22.64 -20.05
N LYS A 518 13.31 -22.63 -19.62
CA LYS A 518 13.76 -23.45 -18.49
C LYS A 518 12.83 -23.23 -17.30
N GLU A 519 12.58 -24.30 -16.56
CA GLU A 519 11.85 -24.29 -15.28
C GLU A 519 12.32 -23.12 -14.41
N ARG A 520 11.37 -22.35 -13.88
CA ARG A 520 11.66 -21.10 -13.19
C ARG A 520 12.26 -21.40 -11.83
N SER A 521 13.47 -20.92 -11.57
CA SER A 521 14.02 -21.01 -10.23
C SER A 521 13.37 -19.97 -9.32
N GLN A 522 12.85 -20.41 -8.19
CA GLN A 522 12.36 -19.54 -7.12
C GLN A 522 13.50 -18.65 -6.60
N ARG A 523 13.17 -17.41 -6.24
CA ARG A 523 14.09 -16.42 -5.69
C ARG A 523 13.48 -15.72 -4.49
N PHE A 524 14.32 -15.07 -3.69
CA PHE A 524 13.88 -14.40 -2.47
C PHE A 524 14.24 -12.91 -2.50
N ALA A 525 13.31 -12.06 -2.06
CA ALA A 525 13.46 -10.61 -1.90
C ALA A 525 12.50 -10.11 -0.81
N LEU A 526 12.56 -8.82 -0.47
CA LEU A 526 11.56 -8.22 0.42
C LEU A 526 10.30 -7.85 -0.36
N LEU A 527 9.15 -7.98 0.30
CA LEU A 527 7.85 -7.62 -0.25
C LEU A 527 7.37 -6.29 0.35
N VAL A 528 6.90 -5.39 -0.51
CA VAL A 528 6.28 -4.13 -0.12
C VAL A 528 4.86 -4.06 -0.68
N PHE A 529 3.92 -3.69 0.17
CA PHE A 529 2.54 -3.40 -0.20
C PHE A 529 2.36 -1.90 -0.39
N GLY A 530 1.80 -1.49 -1.52
CA GLY A 530 1.36 -0.11 -1.70
C GLY A 530 0.12 0.18 -0.85
N ILE A 531 0.06 1.38 -0.26
CA ILE A 531 -1.10 1.82 0.53
C ILE A 531 -1.99 2.78 -0.25
N ASN A 532 -3.13 3.17 0.31
CA ASN A 532 -4.08 4.13 -0.30
C ASN A 532 -4.60 3.72 -1.69
N LYS A 533 -4.79 2.41 -1.92
CA LYS A 533 -5.22 1.82 -3.21
C LYS A 533 -4.26 2.09 -4.37
N GLN A 534 -3.04 2.55 -4.09
CA GLN A 534 -2.02 2.79 -5.09
C GLN A 534 -1.01 1.64 -5.07
N THR A 535 -0.38 1.38 -6.22
CA THR A 535 0.78 0.49 -6.27
C THR A 535 1.99 1.17 -5.67
N PHE A 536 2.85 0.39 -5.00
CA PHE A 536 4.11 0.92 -4.49
C PHE A 536 5.07 1.28 -5.61
N SER A 537 5.10 0.50 -6.70
CA SER A 537 5.96 0.77 -7.87
C SER A 537 5.36 0.25 -9.18
N GLU A 538 5.76 0.88 -10.29
CA GLU A 538 5.46 0.46 -11.66
C GLU A 538 6.72 0.36 -12.52
N ARG A 539 6.55 -0.05 -13.79
CA ARG A 539 7.63 -0.08 -14.76
C ARG A 539 8.28 1.30 -14.88
N GLY A 540 9.60 1.35 -14.70
CA GLY A 540 10.39 2.58 -14.65
C GLY A 540 10.81 3.00 -13.23
N ASP A 541 10.13 2.52 -12.18
CA ASP A 541 10.57 2.77 -10.81
C ASP A 541 11.73 1.86 -10.36
N SER A 542 12.18 0.93 -11.21
CA SER A 542 13.35 0.09 -10.94
C SER A 542 14.57 0.95 -10.56
N GLY A 543 15.29 0.53 -9.52
CA GLY A 543 16.43 1.27 -8.97
C GLY A 543 16.06 2.35 -7.94
N ALA A 544 14.77 2.69 -7.78
CA ALA A 544 14.33 3.66 -6.77
C ALA A 544 14.74 3.20 -5.36
N ALA A 545 15.33 4.11 -4.59
CA ALA A 545 15.67 3.86 -3.20
C ALA A 545 14.41 3.71 -2.35
N VAL A 546 14.35 2.67 -1.52
CA VAL A 546 13.28 2.41 -0.55
C VAL A 546 13.81 2.71 0.84
N PHE A 547 13.17 3.62 1.56
CA PHE A 547 13.65 4.12 2.84
C PHE A 547 12.51 4.31 3.85
N ASP A 548 12.81 4.19 5.14
CA ASP A 548 11.84 4.48 6.21
C ASP A 548 11.87 5.94 6.67
N ASP A 549 10.98 6.30 7.59
CA ASP A 549 10.84 7.67 8.10
C ASP A 549 12.09 8.17 8.86
N ASP A 550 12.97 7.26 9.31
CA ASP A 550 14.22 7.61 9.99
C ASP A 550 15.36 7.92 8.99
N GLY A 551 15.13 7.69 7.69
CA GLY A 551 16.13 7.82 6.64
C GLY A 551 17.05 6.60 6.53
N LYS A 552 16.57 5.41 6.93
CA LYS A 552 17.30 4.16 6.71
C LYS A 552 16.96 3.57 5.35
N LEU A 553 17.98 3.30 4.54
CA LEU A 553 17.84 2.64 3.26
C LEU A 553 17.58 1.15 3.47
N TRP A 554 16.43 0.67 2.98
CA TRP A 554 16.08 -0.74 2.98
C TRP A 554 16.63 -1.46 1.75
N GLY A 555 16.66 -0.78 0.60
CA GLY A 555 17.03 -1.42 -0.66
C GLY A 555 16.65 -0.61 -1.88
N ILE A 556 16.61 -1.29 -3.03
CA ILE A 556 16.13 -0.72 -4.29
C ILE A 556 14.95 -1.53 -4.84
N VAL A 557 14.00 -0.83 -5.47
CA VAL A 557 12.89 -1.46 -6.21
C VAL A 557 13.43 -2.24 -7.41
N ILE A 558 12.94 -3.46 -7.62
CA ILE A 558 13.27 -4.26 -8.82
C ILE A 558 12.09 -4.50 -9.75
N ALA A 559 10.90 -4.69 -9.19
CA ALA A 559 9.72 -5.11 -9.91
C ALA A 559 8.48 -4.81 -9.10
N GLY A 560 7.41 -4.43 -9.79
CA GLY A 560 6.08 -4.23 -9.22
C GLY A 560 5.05 -5.09 -9.97
N MET A 561 4.05 -5.58 -9.24
CA MET A 561 2.86 -6.21 -9.81
C MET A 561 1.62 -5.78 -9.04
N ARG A 562 0.64 -5.19 -9.74
CA ARG A 562 -0.63 -4.70 -9.18
C ARG A 562 -0.45 -3.84 -7.92
N ARG A 563 -0.44 -4.44 -6.73
CA ARG A 563 -0.37 -3.75 -5.43
C ARG A 563 0.87 -4.10 -4.60
N VAL A 564 1.70 -5.02 -5.08
CA VAL A 564 2.91 -5.46 -4.39
C VAL A 564 4.15 -5.12 -5.21
N SER A 565 5.26 -4.91 -4.55
CA SER A 565 6.55 -4.64 -5.16
C SER A 565 7.65 -5.38 -4.43
N TYR A 566 8.71 -5.70 -5.15
CA TYR A 566 9.86 -6.41 -4.61
C TYR A 566 11.03 -5.46 -4.48
N VAL A 567 11.75 -5.61 -3.36
CA VAL A 567 12.90 -4.78 -3.00
C VAL A 567 14.08 -5.70 -2.71
N ILE A 568 15.22 -5.42 -3.34
CA ILE A 568 16.48 -6.09 -2.98
C ILE A 568 17.06 -5.38 -1.75
N PRO A 569 17.31 -6.09 -0.65
CA PRO A 569 17.94 -5.51 0.53
C PRO A 569 19.29 -4.88 0.23
N ILE A 570 19.53 -3.70 0.81
CA ILE A 570 20.77 -2.96 0.56
C ILE A 570 22.01 -3.72 1.06
N HIS A 571 21.94 -4.37 2.23
CA HIS A 571 23.09 -5.12 2.74
C HIS A 571 23.51 -6.25 1.80
N LEU A 572 22.58 -6.98 1.18
CA LEU A 572 22.91 -8.02 0.20
C LEU A 572 23.68 -7.45 -1.00
N ILE A 573 23.29 -6.27 -1.49
CA ILE A 573 23.98 -5.61 -2.59
C ILE A 573 25.42 -5.25 -2.18
N LEU A 574 25.59 -4.71 -0.97
CA LEU A 574 26.88 -4.28 -0.44
C LEU A 574 27.81 -5.46 -0.09
N ASP A 575 27.24 -6.57 0.37
CA ASP A 575 27.97 -7.81 0.63
C ASP A 575 28.41 -8.45 -0.68
N ASP A 576 27.50 -8.59 -1.66
CA ASP A 576 27.84 -9.18 -2.97
C ASP A 576 28.91 -8.36 -3.70
N VAL A 577 28.80 -7.02 -3.72
CA VAL A 577 29.79 -6.19 -4.41
C VAL A 577 31.17 -6.28 -3.73
N LYS A 578 31.19 -6.41 -2.40
CA LYS A 578 32.41 -6.60 -1.61
C LYS A 578 33.06 -7.94 -1.91
N GLU A 579 32.30 -9.03 -1.89
CA GLU A 579 32.82 -10.37 -2.17
C GLU A 579 33.25 -10.52 -3.63
N ARG A 580 32.43 -10.05 -4.56
CA ARG A 580 32.61 -10.24 -6.00
C ARG A 580 33.70 -9.38 -6.60
N PHE A 581 33.87 -8.15 -6.11
CA PHE A 581 34.79 -7.17 -6.70
C PHE A 581 35.85 -6.65 -5.73
N ASN A 582 35.87 -7.14 -4.49
CA ASN A 582 36.79 -6.72 -3.44
C ASN A 582 36.79 -5.19 -3.24
N VAL A 583 35.60 -4.61 -3.13
CA VAL A 583 35.38 -3.17 -3.01
C VAL A 583 34.31 -2.87 -1.97
N ILE A 584 34.49 -1.83 -1.17
CA ILE A 584 33.51 -1.43 -0.16
C ILE A 584 32.89 -0.10 -0.57
N PHE A 585 31.57 -0.12 -0.72
CA PHE A 585 30.74 1.06 -0.92
C PHE A 585 30.11 1.50 0.39
N THR A 586 30.11 2.81 0.62
CA THR A 586 29.46 3.45 1.77
C THR A 586 28.51 4.53 1.26
N LEU A 587 27.44 4.79 2.00
CA LEU A 587 26.46 5.79 1.62
C LEU A 587 27.13 7.17 1.60
N LYS A 588 26.90 7.96 0.55
CA LYS A 588 27.50 9.29 0.45
C LYS A 588 26.81 10.22 1.43
N ASN A 589 27.58 10.74 2.38
CA ASN A 589 27.13 11.73 3.36
C ASN A 589 27.68 13.12 3.00
N GLU A 590 27.20 14.14 3.71
CA GLU A 590 27.76 15.48 3.68
C GLU A 590 29.27 15.44 3.99
N PRO A 591 30.08 16.29 3.36
CA PRO A 591 31.49 16.39 3.72
C PRO A 591 31.60 16.78 5.20
N GLU A 592 32.39 16.04 5.98
CA GLU A 592 32.73 16.43 7.34
C GLU A 592 33.34 17.84 7.31
N GLU A 593 32.80 18.76 8.11
CA GLU A 593 33.42 20.08 8.31
C GLU A 593 34.88 19.84 8.70
N LYS A 594 35.81 20.34 7.88
CA LYS A 594 37.22 20.34 8.27
C LYS A 594 37.31 21.12 9.57
N GLU A 595 37.77 20.45 10.63
CA GLU A 595 38.18 21.15 11.85
C GLU A 595 39.09 22.32 11.44
N PRO A 596 38.86 23.53 11.97
CA PRO A 596 39.68 24.68 11.62
C PRO A 596 41.12 24.34 11.99
N GLU A 597 42.00 24.31 10.98
CA GLU A 597 43.44 24.21 11.18
C GLU A 597 43.84 25.23 12.24
N GLU A 598 44.34 24.73 13.38
CA GLU A 598 44.99 25.56 14.39
C GLU A 598 46.06 26.36 13.65
N LYS A 599 45.78 27.65 13.46
CA LYS A 599 46.81 28.59 13.02
C LYS A 599 47.84 28.63 14.13
N GLU A 600 48.94 27.90 13.95
CA GLU A 600 50.17 28.13 14.68
C GLU A 600 50.53 29.62 14.49
N LEU A 601 50.32 30.39 15.55
CA LEU A 601 50.87 31.72 15.71
C LEU A 601 52.39 31.57 15.85
N ASN A 602 53.12 31.78 14.76
CA ASN A 602 54.52 32.16 14.78
C ASN A 602 54.65 33.66 14.54
#